data_AF-A0A0V0GUU4-F1
#
_entry.id   AF-A0A0V0GUU4-F1
#
_cell.length_a   1.000
_cell.length_b   1.000
_cell.length_c   1.000
_cell.angle_alpha   90.00
_cell.angle_beta   90.00
_cell.angle_gamma   90.00
#
_symmetry.space_group_name_H-M   'P 1'
#
loop_
_entity.id
_entity.type
_entity.pdbx_description
1 polymer ?
#
loop_
_entity_poly.entity_id
_entity_poly.type
_entity_poly.pdbx_seq_one_letter_code
_entity_poly.pdbx_strand_id
1 'polypeptide(L)'
;MICGLRGTKTIDSFSNETFQLRVALMWTINDFPAYGSLSGWCTNGQFACPCCNISTQSKGLKHGKKFCFMGHRCFLIQGHKYRNDAKSFDGTKELRPAPSPISGSQVINQVKGIKFTLGQLSKKAKRGRRKTQ
;
A
#
# COMPACT_ATOMS: atom_id res chain seq x y z
N MET A 1 -16.43 0.11 -5.61
CA MET A 1 -17.36 0.92 -6.41
C MET A 1 -17.70 2.19 -5.63
N ILE A 2 -17.24 3.35 -6.09
CA ILE A 2 -17.68 4.64 -5.54
C ILE A 2 -18.78 5.14 -6.44
N CYS A 3 -20.00 5.22 -5.92
CA CYS A 3 -21.16 5.74 -6.66
C CYS A 3 -21.43 7.16 -6.20
N GLY A 4 -21.40 8.13 -7.13
CA GLY A 4 -21.91 9.46 -6.88
C GLY A 4 -23.43 9.40 -6.74
N LEU A 5 -23.92 9.24 -5.51
CA LEU A 5 -25.36 9.09 -5.23
C LEU A 5 -26.17 10.34 -5.64
N ARG A 6 -25.52 11.51 -5.65
CA ARG A 6 -26.10 12.75 -6.19
C ARG A 6 -25.48 13.03 -7.55
N GLY A 7 -26.30 13.02 -8.58
CA GLY A 7 -25.87 13.40 -9.92
C GLY A 7 -25.58 14.90 -10.00
N THR A 8 -24.86 15.32 -11.04
CA THR A 8 -24.69 16.72 -11.43
C THR A 8 -25.50 17.04 -12.68
N LYS A 9 -26.01 18.27 -12.82
CA LYS A 9 -26.68 18.67 -14.07
C LYS A 9 -25.60 18.93 -15.11
N THR A 10 -25.79 18.41 -16.32
CA THR A 10 -24.84 18.56 -17.43
C THR A 10 -25.62 18.77 -18.72
N ILE A 11 -25.01 19.47 -19.68
CA ILE A 11 -25.61 19.75 -20.99
C ILE A 11 -24.95 18.79 -21.99
N ASP A 12 -25.76 18.09 -22.79
CA ASP A 12 -25.26 17.38 -23.96
C ASP A 12 -24.99 18.38 -25.09
N SER A 13 -23.77 18.43 -25.60
CA SER A 13 -23.38 19.38 -26.65
C SER A 13 -24.02 19.08 -28.00
N PHE A 14 -24.47 17.84 -28.25
CA PHE A 14 -25.07 17.47 -29.52
C PHE A 14 -26.56 17.85 -29.57
N SER A 15 -27.34 17.48 -28.55
CA SER A 15 -28.78 17.79 -28.46
C SER A 15 -29.10 19.14 -27.83
N ASN A 16 -28.14 19.78 -27.16
CA ASN A 16 -28.32 20.98 -26.34
C ASN A 16 -29.34 20.81 -25.19
N GLU A 17 -29.55 19.57 -24.74
CA GLU A 17 -30.46 19.25 -23.64
C GLU A 17 -29.74 19.10 -22.30
N THR A 18 -30.44 19.43 -21.22
CA THR A 18 -29.92 19.25 -19.85
C THR A 18 -30.35 17.90 -19.30
N PHE A 19 -29.40 17.10 -18.83
CA PHE A 19 -29.68 15.83 -18.16
C PHE A 19 -28.93 15.70 -16.83
N GLN A 20 -29.33 14.71 -16.03
CA GLN A 20 -28.74 14.42 -14.74
C GLN A 20 -27.63 13.36 -14.88
N LEU A 21 -26.37 13.79 -14.96
CA LEU A 21 -25.23 12.89 -15.04
C LEU A 21 -24.99 12.21 -13.68
N ARG A 22 -24.99 10.88 -13.68
CA ARG A 22 -24.57 10.05 -12.54
C ARG A 22 -23.32 9.28 -12.92
N VAL A 23 -22.27 9.38 -12.11
CA VAL A 23 -21.00 8.69 -12.36
C VAL A 23 -20.79 7.62 -11.31
N ALA A 24 -20.45 6.42 -11.77
CA ALA A 24 -20.04 5.31 -10.92
C ALA A 24 -18.63 4.87 -11.31
N LEU A 25 -17.72 4.84 -10.33
CA LEU A 25 -16.39 4.27 -10.52
C LEU A 25 -16.45 2.77 -10.26
N MET A 26 -16.28 1.96 -11.32
CA MET A 26 -16.29 0.50 -11.22
C MET A 26 -14.95 -0.04 -10.69
N TRP A 27 -13.87 0.14 -11.45
CA TRP A 27 -12.51 -0.26 -11.10
C TRP A 27 -11.49 0.75 -11.63
N THR A 28 -10.29 0.74 -11.04
CA THR A 28 -9.13 1.51 -11.50
C THR A 28 -7.97 0.54 -11.73
N ILE A 29 -7.29 0.67 -12.87
CA ILE A 29 -6.03 -0.04 -13.13
C ILE A 29 -4.92 0.92 -12.76
N ASN A 30 -4.19 0.61 -11.69
CA ASN A 30 -3.15 1.48 -11.16
C ASN A 30 -1.86 0.70 -11.04
N ASP A 31 -0.74 1.37 -11.28
CA ASP A 31 0.55 0.87 -10.87
C ASP A 31 0.72 0.96 -9.34
N PHE A 32 1.82 0.42 -8.83
CA PHE A 32 2.08 0.38 -7.41
C PHE A 32 2.23 1.79 -6.77
N PRO A 33 2.90 2.77 -7.41
CA PRO A 33 2.90 4.15 -6.94
C PRO A 33 1.51 4.80 -6.85
N ALA A 34 0.68 4.71 -7.91
CA ALA A 34 -0.65 5.31 -7.94
C ALA A 34 -1.60 4.67 -6.92
N TYR A 35 -1.42 3.38 -6.62
CA TYR A 35 -2.15 2.71 -5.54
C TYR A 35 -2.05 3.46 -4.21
N GLY A 36 -0.87 3.98 -3.86
CA GLY A 36 -0.66 4.71 -2.61
C GLY A 36 -1.47 5.99 -2.53
N SER A 37 -1.51 6.76 -3.63
CA SER A 37 -2.29 7.99 -3.70
C SER A 37 -3.80 7.75 -3.60
N LEU A 38 -4.30 6.67 -4.22
CA LEU A 38 -5.75 6.39 -4.27
C LEU A 38 -6.27 5.70 -3.01
N SER A 39 -5.48 4.80 -2.42
CA SER A 39 -5.88 4.05 -1.22
C SER A 39 -5.43 4.69 0.09
N GLY A 40 -4.59 5.72 0.02
CA GLY A 40 -3.87 6.24 1.19
C GLY A 40 -2.82 5.26 1.73
N TRP A 41 -2.51 4.20 0.99
CA TRP A 41 -1.52 3.20 1.40
C TRP A 41 -0.11 3.77 1.31
N CYS A 42 0.71 3.46 2.31
CA CYS A 42 2.12 3.81 2.26
C CYS A 42 2.84 2.87 1.29
N THR A 43 3.12 3.32 0.07
CA THR A 43 3.85 2.53 -0.94
C THR A 43 5.36 2.56 -0.77
N ASN A 44 5.83 3.31 0.23
CA ASN A 44 7.24 3.47 0.56
C ASN A 44 7.52 2.99 1.99
N GLY A 45 8.76 2.65 2.28
CA GLY A 45 9.17 2.30 3.64
C GLY A 45 9.03 0.83 3.99
N GLN A 46 8.99 0.54 5.29
CA GLN A 46 9.07 -0.81 5.85
C GLN A 46 7.83 -1.68 5.55
N PHE A 47 6.65 -1.07 5.43
CA PHE A 47 5.36 -1.76 5.32
C PHE A 47 4.69 -1.55 3.96
N ALA A 48 5.50 -1.41 2.91
CA ALA A 48 5.01 -1.03 1.59
C ALA A 48 4.04 -2.05 0.96
N CYS A 49 4.21 -3.34 1.25
CA CYS A 49 3.43 -4.38 0.58
C CYS A 49 2.01 -4.49 1.17
N PRO A 50 0.95 -4.26 0.38
CA PRO A 50 -0.43 -4.39 0.85
C PRO A 50 -0.82 -5.84 1.17
N CYS A 51 -0.23 -6.82 0.49
CA CYS A 51 -0.50 -8.24 0.73
C CYS A 51 0.09 -8.71 2.07
N CYS A 52 1.30 -8.24 2.40
CA CYS A 52 1.99 -8.63 3.63
C CYS A 52 1.65 -7.72 4.81
N ASN A 53 1.28 -6.45 4.56
CA ASN A 53 1.02 -5.44 5.57
C ASN A 53 2.13 -5.42 6.66
N ILE A 54 1.78 -5.65 7.93
CA ILE A 54 2.71 -5.67 9.06
C ILE A 54 3.73 -6.80 9.00
N SER A 55 3.45 -7.88 8.25
CA SER A 55 4.38 -9.00 8.06
C SER A 55 5.37 -8.77 6.91
N THR A 56 5.35 -7.59 6.28
CA THR A 56 6.28 -7.21 5.20
C THR A 56 7.73 -7.40 5.65
N GLN A 57 8.47 -8.22 4.90
CA GLN A 57 9.91 -8.37 5.10
C GLN A 57 10.65 -7.30 4.32
N SER A 58 10.90 -6.19 4.99
CA SER A 58 11.77 -5.15 4.46
C SER A 58 13.11 -5.16 5.17
N LYS A 59 14.16 -4.81 4.42
CA LYS A 59 15.50 -4.59 4.96
C LYS A 59 15.96 -3.20 4.54
N GLY A 60 16.33 -2.37 5.52
CA GLY A 60 16.88 -1.04 5.27
C GLY A 60 18.30 -1.14 4.73
N LEU A 61 18.58 -0.46 3.61
CA LEU A 61 19.93 -0.34 3.08
C LEU A 61 20.68 0.78 3.82
N LYS A 62 21.79 0.43 4.47
CA LYS A 62 22.57 1.34 5.35
C LYS A 62 22.93 2.67 4.67
N HIS A 63 23.38 2.62 3.42
CA HIS A 63 23.87 3.80 2.70
C HIS A 63 22.82 4.44 1.78
N GLY A 64 21.82 3.67 1.35
CA GLY A 64 20.82 4.13 0.37
C GLY A 64 19.59 4.80 0.98
N LYS A 65 19.35 4.64 2.29
CA LYS A 65 18.10 5.07 2.98
C LYS A 65 16.81 4.55 2.30
N LYS A 66 16.93 3.48 1.51
CA LYS A 66 15.85 2.77 0.83
C LYS A 66 15.60 1.45 1.53
N PHE A 67 14.40 0.92 1.37
CA PHE A 67 14.05 -0.44 1.81
C PHE A 67 14.13 -1.38 0.61
N CYS A 68 14.68 -2.58 0.82
CA CYS A 68 14.57 -3.68 -0.11
C CYS A 68 13.62 -4.75 0.45
N PHE A 69 12.90 -5.42 -0.44
CA PHE A 69 11.90 -6.43 -0.09
C PHE A 69 12.38 -7.79 -0.59
N MET A 70 12.95 -8.59 0.30
CA MET A 70 13.56 -9.89 -0.06
C MET A 70 12.65 -11.08 0.28
N GLY A 71 11.58 -10.85 1.04
CA GLY A 71 10.68 -11.91 1.49
C GLY A 71 9.69 -12.44 0.45
N HIS A 72 9.77 -12.03 -0.82
CA HIS A 72 8.82 -12.45 -1.86
C HIS A 72 8.87 -13.95 -2.17
N ARG A 73 9.93 -14.66 -1.76
CA ARG A 73 10.05 -16.11 -1.94
C ARG A 73 8.97 -16.90 -1.20
N CYS A 74 8.30 -16.32 -0.20
CA CYS A 74 7.20 -16.97 0.52
C CYS A 74 5.98 -17.25 -0.35
N PHE A 75 5.82 -16.53 -1.48
CA PHE A 75 4.73 -16.74 -2.45
C PHE A 75 5.00 -17.90 -3.42
N LEU A 76 6.23 -18.44 -3.43
CA LEU A 76 6.55 -19.62 -4.24
C LEU A 76 5.99 -20.89 -3.57
N ILE A 77 5.63 -21.89 -4.37
CA ILE A 77 5.14 -23.18 -3.89
C ILE A 77 6.16 -23.80 -2.92
N GLN A 78 5.67 -24.50 -1.90
CA GLN A 78 6.53 -25.17 -0.92
C GLN A 78 7.49 -26.15 -1.62
N GLY A 79 8.76 -26.15 -1.19
CA GLY A 79 9.81 -26.98 -1.80
C GLY A 79 10.41 -26.42 -3.09
N HIS A 80 9.93 -25.28 -3.62
CA HIS A 80 10.51 -24.64 -4.79
C HIS A 80 12.00 -24.32 -4.59
N LYS A 81 12.85 -24.59 -5.60
CA LYS A 81 14.32 -24.46 -5.51
C LYS A 81 14.82 -23.13 -4.93
N TYR A 82 14.21 -22.01 -5.35
CA TYR A 82 14.60 -20.68 -4.87
C TYR A 82 14.26 -20.42 -3.40
N ARG A 83 13.33 -21.17 -2.81
CA ARG A 83 13.09 -21.11 -1.36
C ARG A 83 14.26 -21.69 -0.57
N ASN A 84 14.98 -22.66 -1.14
CA ASN A 84 16.13 -23.30 -0.51
C ASN A 84 17.47 -22.67 -0.89
N ASP A 85 17.50 -21.83 -1.92
CA ASP A 85 18.70 -21.13 -2.36
C ASP A 85 19.01 -19.95 -1.42
N ALA A 86 19.73 -20.22 -0.34
CA ALA A 86 20.21 -19.18 0.56
C ALA A 86 21.34 -18.34 -0.06
N LYS A 87 22.14 -18.96 -0.95
CA LYS A 87 23.38 -18.38 -1.47
C LYS A 87 23.13 -17.24 -2.45
N SER A 88 22.15 -17.39 -3.34
CA SER A 88 21.84 -16.37 -4.36
C SER A 88 20.95 -15.23 -3.83
N PHE A 89 20.42 -15.36 -2.60
CA PHE A 89 19.45 -14.42 -2.04
C PHE A 89 19.99 -13.76 -0.75
N ASP A 90 19.25 -13.83 0.35
CA ASP A 90 19.52 -13.10 1.60
C ASP A 90 20.23 -13.94 2.66
N GLY A 91 20.80 -15.08 2.29
CA GLY A 91 21.47 -16.00 3.20
C GLY A 91 20.52 -16.90 4.01
N THR A 92 19.21 -16.84 3.74
CA THR A 92 18.22 -17.64 4.47
C THR A 92 17.50 -18.65 3.57
N LYS A 93 17.00 -19.74 4.17
CA LYS A 93 16.01 -20.62 3.54
C LYS A 93 14.60 -20.13 3.91
N GLU A 94 13.73 -20.06 2.92
CA GLU A 94 12.37 -19.57 3.08
C GLU A 94 11.38 -20.71 3.36
N LEU A 95 10.98 -20.87 4.62
CA LEU A 95 10.05 -21.91 5.05
C LEU A 95 8.64 -21.40 5.35
N ARG A 96 8.41 -20.08 5.34
CA ARG A 96 7.14 -19.50 5.77
C ARG A 96 6.04 -19.68 4.72
N PRO A 97 4.78 -19.86 5.12
CA PRO A 97 3.68 -19.82 4.17
C PRO A 97 3.57 -18.43 3.53
N ALA A 98 2.90 -18.37 2.38
CA ALA A 98 2.51 -17.09 1.79
C ALA A 98 1.62 -16.33 2.81
N PRO A 99 1.86 -15.03 3.04
CA PRO A 99 1.00 -14.21 3.89
C PRO A 99 -0.44 -14.24 3.38
N SER A 100 -1.38 -14.44 4.30
CA SER A 100 -2.80 -14.34 3.96
C SER A 100 -3.16 -12.87 3.70
N PRO A 101 -3.97 -12.58 2.66
CA PRO A 101 -4.49 -11.24 2.44
C PRO A 101 -5.18 -10.72 3.70
N ILE A 102 -4.90 -9.48 4.07
CA ILE A 102 -5.53 -8.88 5.24
C ILE A 102 -7.03 -8.66 4.99
N SER A 103 -7.87 -9.07 5.94
CA SER A 103 -9.30 -8.82 5.87
C SER A 103 -9.64 -7.36 6.23
N GLY A 104 -10.75 -6.84 5.70
CA GLY A 104 -11.22 -5.51 6.04
C GLY A 104 -11.42 -5.29 7.55
N SER A 105 -11.88 -6.32 8.28
CA SER A 105 -12.04 -6.26 9.74
C SER A 105 -10.72 -6.05 10.48
N GLN A 106 -9.64 -6.71 10.03
CA GLN A 106 -8.31 -6.54 10.60
C GLN A 106 -7.77 -5.14 10.32
N VAL A 107 -7.98 -4.60 9.12
CA VAL A 107 -7.62 -3.21 8.79
C VAL A 107 -8.37 -2.23 9.68
N ILE A 108 -9.69 -2.39 9.84
CA ILE A 108 -10.52 -1.54 10.72
C ILE A 108 -9.98 -1.57 12.15
N ASN A 109 -9.64 -2.74 12.67
CA ASN A 109 -9.05 -2.89 13.99
C ASN A 109 -7.69 -2.19 14.12
N GLN A 110 -6.84 -2.25 13.10
CA GLN A 110 -5.55 -1.56 13.08
C GLN A 110 -5.70 -0.03 13.11
N VAL A 111 -6.74 0.52 12.47
CA VAL A 111 -6.93 1.98 12.37
C VAL A 111 -7.87 2.56 13.44
N LYS A 112 -8.49 1.72 14.28
CA LYS A 112 -9.56 2.10 15.23
C LYS A 112 -9.20 3.23 16.20
N GLY A 113 -7.92 3.47 16.45
CA GLY A 113 -7.43 4.54 17.34
C GLY A 113 -6.73 5.71 16.64
N ILE A 114 -6.65 5.71 15.30
CA ILE A 114 -5.90 6.72 14.56
C ILE A 114 -6.79 7.95 14.35
N LYS A 115 -6.42 9.09 14.95
CA LYS A 115 -7.03 10.39 14.66
C LYS A 115 -6.36 10.99 13.43
N PHE A 116 -7.08 11.06 12.31
CA PHE A 116 -6.60 11.70 11.10
C PHE A 116 -7.21 13.10 10.95
N THR A 117 -6.38 14.12 10.78
CA THR A 117 -6.80 15.48 10.39
C THR A 117 -6.55 15.68 8.90
N LEU A 118 -7.64 15.75 8.11
CA LEU A 118 -7.58 16.09 6.68
C LEU A 118 -7.06 17.53 6.50
N GLY A 119 -6.10 17.72 5.60
CA GLY A 119 -5.69 19.06 5.12
C GLY A 119 -4.58 19.77 5.90
N GLN A 120 -3.96 19.15 6.91
CA GLN A 120 -2.80 19.77 7.58
C GLN A 120 -1.48 19.34 6.93
N LEU A 121 -0.75 20.30 6.34
CA LEU A 121 0.68 20.17 6.07
C LEU A 121 1.38 19.95 7.42
N SER A 122 1.83 18.73 7.70
CA SER A 122 2.54 18.43 8.94
C SER A 122 3.75 19.36 9.07
N LYS A 123 3.78 20.21 10.11
CA LYS A 123 4.99 20.97 10.47
C LYS A 123 6.11 19.96 10.71
N LYS A 124 7.19 20.00 9.92
CA LYS A 124 8.35 19.13 10.08
C LYS A 124 8.89 19.26 11.51
N ALA A 125 8.70 18.24 12.35
CA ALA A 125 9.40 18.14 13.61
C ALA A 125 10.90 17.93 13.31
N LYS A 126 11.76 18.87 13.74
CA LYS A 126 13.21 18.72 13.69
C LYS A 126 13.59 17.53 14.59
N ARG A 127 13.99 16.40 13.99
CA ARG A 127 14.57 15.27 14.73
C ARG A 127 15.90 15.71 15.34
N GLY A 128 15.90 15.98 16.64
CA GLY A 128 17.11 16.19 17.42
C GLY A 128 18.02 14.96 17.34
N ARG A 129 19.31 15.21 17.09
CA ARG A 129 20.38 14.21 17.06
C ARG A 129 20.56 13.67 18.49
N ARG A 130 20.08 12.46 18.78
CA ARG A 130 20.45 11.76 20.01
C ARG A 130 21.96 11.48 19.95
N LYS A 131 22.73 12.11 20.84
CA LYS A 131 24.11 11.73 21.13
C LYS A 131 24.05 10.39 21.86
N THR A 132 24.71 9.38 21.31
CA THR A 132 24.99 8.12 22.00
C THR A 132 26.03 8.41 23.08
N GLN A 133 25.78 7.91 24.29
CA GLN A 133 26.76 7.82 25.36
C GLN A 133 27.59 6.55 25.17
#